data_AF-A0A074RG96-F1
#
_entry.id   AF-A0A074RG96-F1
#
_cell.length_a   1.000
_cell.length_b   1.000
_cell.length_c   1.000
_cell.angle_alpha   90.00
_cell.angle_beta   90.00
_cell.angle_gamma   90.00
#
_symmetry.space_group_name_H-M   'P 1'
#
loop_
_entity.id
_entity.type
_entity.pdbx_description
1 polymer ?
#
loop_
_entity_poly.entity_id
_entity_poly.type
_entity_poly.pdbx_seq_one_letter_code
_entity_poly.pdbx_strand_id
1 'polypeptide(L)'
;MADIDELLQLGVALESDNPPQSMELVIGVDITAFLMTTEILTHGLGQLGLRAPFVDLLRLEIHRGHIRSDALQAVFIHTLPKFPNLKTLVVMSQPPAASAYIRRFPQVQPADAPLSPLPTFSAPTDEFSTLSPRHLSPQLEYDEARNWSSSVPDALHDKACHIKILTAWHQANPRLERVVFPVGAYTYVNKKQSRSG
;
A
#
# COMPACT_ATOMS: atom_id res chain seq x y z
N MET A 1 9.16 3.99 -9.82
CA MET A 1 8.68 3.47 -8.52
C MET A 1 9.36 4.37 -7.52
N ALA A 2 8.60 5.19 -6.78
CA ALA A 2 9.18 6.34 -6.09
C ALA A 2 10.24 5.92 -5.06
N ASP A 3 11.50 6.28 -5.31
CA ASP A 3 12.58 6.30 -4.31
C ASP A 3 12.52 7.62 -3.51
N ILE A 4 13.23 7.72 -2.38
CA ILE A 4 13.29 8.92 -1.54
C ILE A 4 13.71 10.16 -2.35
N ASP A 5 14.69 9.98 -3.24
CA ASP A 5 15.19 11.03 -4.10
C ASP A 5 14.11 11.50 -5.08
N GLU A 6 13.25 10.58 -5.57
CA GLU A 6 12.11 10.94 -6.42
C GLU A 6 11.06 11.75 -5.65
N LEU A 7 10.77 11.41 -4.39
CA LEU A 7 9.84 12.19 -3.55
C LEU A 7 10.39 13.58 -3.21
N LEU A 8 11.69 13.68 -2.95
CA LEU A 8 12.35 14.96 -2.69
C LEU A 8 12.41 15.82 -3.95
N GLN A 9 12.77 15.24 -5.09
CA GLN A 9 12.77 15.92 -6.39
C GLN A 9 11.35 16.37 -6.77
N LEU A 10 10.32 15.57 -6.51
CA LEU A 10 8.93 15.97 -6.69
C LEU A 10 8.59 17.18 -5.82
N GLY A 11 8.99 17.18 -4.55
CA GLY A 11 8.80 18.32 -3.66
C GLY A 11 9.47 19.60 -4.20
N VAL A 12 10.70 19.50 -4.69
CA VAL A 12 11.43 20.61 -5.33
C VAL A 12 10.71 21.07 -6.61
N ALA A 13 10.23 20.14 -7.43
CA ALA A 13 9.54 20.46 -8.69
C ALA A 13 8.18 21.12 -8.49
N LEU A 14 7.53 20.86 -7.34
CA LEU A 14 6.26 21.48 -6.96
C LEU A 14 6.45 22.84 -6.27
N GLU A 15 7.67 23.18 -5.90
CA GLU A 15 8.01 24.50 -5.36
C GLU A 15 7.92 25.53 -6.50
N SER A 16 6.91 26.39 -6.43
CA SER A 16 6.58 27.36 -7.47
C SER A 16 6.30 28.73 -6.86
N ASP A 17 6.79 29.79 -7.51
CA ASP A 17 6.48 31.18 -7.15
C ASP A 17 4.99 31.50 -7.32
N ASN A 18 4.32 30.78 -8.21
CA ASN A 18 2.88 30.89 -8.47
C ASN A 18 2.25 29.51 -8.28
N PRO A 19 2.05 29.05 -7.02
CA PRO A 19 1.43 27.76 -6.77
C PRO A 19 -0.04 27.78 -7.24
N PRO A 20 -0.56 26.65 -7.72
CA PRO A 20 -1.97 26.55 -8.02
C PRO A 20 -2.80 26.70 -6.74
N GLN A 21 -4.08 27.07 -6.90
CA GLN A 21 -4.99 27.20 -5.77
C GLN A 21 -5.25 25.85 -5.06
N SER A 22 -5.25 24.76 -5.82
CA SER A 22 -5.49 23.40 -5.37
C SER A 22 -4.78 22.44 -6.33
N MET A 23 -4.35 21.28 -5.82
CA MET A 23 -3.76 20.21 -6.61
C MET A 23 -4.11 18.84 -6.04
N GLU A 24 -4.46 17.93 -6.94
CA GLU A 24 -4.54 16.50 -6.65
C GLU A 24 -3.20 15.84 -6.96
N LEU A 25 -2.67 15.08 -5.99
CA LEU A 25 -1.39 14.40 -6.12
C LEU A 25 -1.54 12.89 -5.96
N VAL A 26 -1.05 12.13 -6.93
CA VAL A 26 -1.04 10.66 -6.91
C VAL A 26 0.40 10.17 -6.87
N ILE A 27 0.71 9.31 -5.89
CA ILE A 27 2.04 8.77 -5.64
C ILE A 27 1.96 7.26 -5.56
N GLY A 28 2.66 6.58 -6.46
CA GLY A 28 2.85 5.13 -6.40
C GLY A 28 4.09 4.77 -5.57
N VAL A 29 3.92 3.89 -4.59
CA VAL A 29 4.99 3.43 -3.70
C VAL A 29 5.03 1.90 -3.63
N ASP A 30 6.21 1.36 -3.43
CA ASP A 30 6.44 -0.05 -3.10
C ASP A 30 7.17 -0.08 -1.76
N ILE A 31 6.49 -0.51 -0.71
CA ILE A 31 7.03 -0.53 0.65
C ILE A 31 7.83 -1.81 0.96
N THR A 32 7.99 -2.71 -0.02
CA THR A 32 8.90 -3.87 0.06
C THR A 32 10.27 -3.56 -0.52
N ALA A 33 10.41 -2.45 -1.26
CA ALA A 33 11.70 -2.02 -1.75
C ALA A 33 12.63 -1.74 -0.57
N PHE A 34 13.86 -2.25 -0.64
CA PHE A 34 14.87 -2.15 0.42
C PHE A 34 15.10 -0.72 0.95
N LEU A 35 14.91 0.28 0.09
CA LEU A 35 15.09 1.70 0.42
C LEU A 35 13.80 2.42 0.84
N MET A 36 12.63 1.77 0.79
CA MET A 36 11.35 2.42 1.02
C MET A 36 10.73 2.00 2.35
N THR A 37 11.45 2.31 3.44
CA THR A 37 10.95 2.09 4.80
C THR A 37 9.83 3.07 5.14
N THR A 38 9.03 2.75 6.17
CA THR A 38 7.97 3.67 6.65
C THR A 38 8.54 4.98 7.18
N GLU A 39 9.75 4.98 7.73
CA GLU A 39 10.45 6.21 8.16
C GLU A 39 10.79 7.10 6.96
N ILE A 40 11.29 6.49 5.89
CA ILE A 40 11.64 7.18 4.65
C ILE A 40 10.39 7.76 3.99
N LEU A 41 9.32 6.97 3.90
CA LEU A 41 8.02 7.44 3.43
C LEU A 41 7.51 8.62 4.27
N THR A 42 7.63 8.54 5.59
CA THR A 42 7.24 9.63 6.52
C THR A 42 8.05 10.90 6.24
N HIS A 43 9.36 10.78 6.06
CA HIS A 43 10.22 11.91 5.77
C HIS A 43 9.89 12.53 4.40
N GLY A 44 9.82 11.71 3.35
CA GLY A 44 9.54 12.15 1.98
C GLY A 44 8.19 12.85 1.85
N LEU A 45 7.11 12.22 2.33
CA LEU A 45 5.78 12.84 2.34
C LEU A 45 5.76 14.11 3.19
N GLY A 46 6.53 14.14 4.28
CA GLY A 46 6.59 15.32 5.13
C GLY A 46 7.23 16.51 4.41
N GLN A 47 8.36 16.30 3.73
CA GLN A 47 9.01 17.33 2.93
C GLN A 47 8.11 17.79 1.77
N LEU A 48 7.43 16.85 1.14
CA LEU A 48 6.47 17.13 0.08
C LEU A 48 5.34 18.05 0.55
N GLY A 49 4.74 17.79 1.71
CA GLY A 49 3.69 18.65 2.26
C GLY A 49 4.15 20.08 2.52
N LEU A 50 5.39 20.23 3.02
CA LEU A 50 5.97 21.56 3.26
C LEU A 50 6.16 22.36 1.96
N ARG A 51 6.53 21.69 0.86
CA ARG A 51 6.80 22.34 -0.43
C ARG A 51 5.57 22.46 -1.33
N ALA A 52 4.57 21.63 -1.11
CA ALA A 52 3.31 21.62 -1.85
C ALA A 52 2.10 21.83 -0.91
N PRO A 53 2.02 22.96 -0.18
CA PRO A 53 0.96 23.21 0.79
C PRO A 53 -0.42 23.37 0.15
N PHE A 54 -0.49 23.54 -1.18
CA PHE A 54 -1.70 23.66 -1.99
C PHE A 54 -2.34 22.31 -2.34
N VAL A 55 -1.71 21.19 -2.00
CA VAL A 55 -2.30 19.86 -2.20
C VAL A 55 -3.53 19.70 -1.30
N ASP A 56 -4.69 19.47 -1.91
CA ASP A 56 -5.97 19.26 -1.22
C ASP A 56 -6.47 17.81 -1.30
N LEU A 57 -5.96 17.04 -2.26
CA LEU A 57 -6.12 15.59 -2.36
C LEU A 57 -4.76 14.90 -2.53
N LEU A 58 -4.46 13.96 -1.63
CA LEU A 58 -3.30 13.08 -1.73
C LEU A 58 -3.75 11.63 -1.87
N ARG A 59 -3.33 10.96 -2.94
CA ARG A 59 -3.55 9.54 -3.19
C ARG A 59 -2.22 8.78 -3.15
N LEU A 60 -2.06 7.93 -2.15
CA LEU A 60 -0.94 7.01 -2.02
C LEU A 60 -1.37 5.61 -2.50
N GLU A 61 -0.72 5.12 -3.55
CA GLU A 61 -0.94 3.78 -4.10
C GLU A 61 0.20 2.86 -3.71
N ILE A 62 -0.06 1.94 -2.79
CA ILE A 62 0.90 0.92 -2.35
C ILE A 62 0.81 -0.28 -3.30
N HIS A 63 1.76 -0.39 -4.22
CA HIS A 63 1.75 -1.44 -5.24
C HIS A 63 2.17 -2.80 -4.69
N ARG A 64 3.06 -2.83 -3.70
CA ARG A 64 3.58 -4.05 -3.09
C ARG A 64 3.84 -3.83 -1.60
N GLY A 65 3.62 -4.89 -0.84
CA GLY A 65 3.86 -4.93 0.61
C GLY A 65 2.61 -4.78 1.47
N HIS A 66 2.79 -5.05 2.76
CA HIS A 66 1.78 -4.90 3.79
C HIS A 66 2.24 -3.88 4.81
N ILE A 67 1.33 -3.08 5.33
CA ILE A 67 1.63 -2.08 6.34
C ILE A 67 0.87 -2.37 7.62
N ARG A 68 1.59 -2.39 8.74
CA ARG A 68 0.97 -2.56 10.06
C ARG A 68 0.20 -1.31 10.48
N SER A 69 -0.78 -1.49 11.35
CA SER A 69 -1.64 -0.39 11.81
C SER A 69 -0.87 0.73 12.51
N ASP A 70 0.09 0.37 13.36
CA ASP A 70 0.94 1.32 14.07
C ASP A 70 1.87 2.07 13.12
N ALA A 71 2.45 1.37 12.14
CA ALA A 71 3.31 1.98 11.14
C ALA A 71 2.54 2.94 10.22
N LEU A 72 1.38 2.51 9.71
CA LEU A 72 0.49 3.34 8.91
C LEU A 72 0.03 4.58 9.67
N GLN A 73 -0.36 4.40 10.93
CA GLN A 73 -0.75 5.51 11.80
C GLN A 73 0.41 6.49 12.01
N ALA A 74 1.62 5.99 12.31
CA ALA A 74 2.80 6.81 12.56
C ALA A 74 3.19 7.65 11.34
N VAL A 75 3.19 7.05 10.14
CA VAL A 75 3.49 7.77 8.89
C VAL A 75 2.64 9.02 8.76
N PHE A 76 1.33 8.89 8.94
CA PHE A 76 0.41 9.99 8.69
C PHE A 76 0.22 10.95 9.86
N ILE A 77 0.42 10.53 11.11
CA ILE A 77 0.46 11.46 12.25
C ILE A 77 1.54 12.53 12.04
N HIS A 78 2.70 12.16 11.48
CA HIS A 78 3.81 13.07 11.29
C HIS A 78 3.77 13.85 9.97
N THR A 79 3.08 13.35 8.95
CA THR A 79 3.02 13.99 7.62
C THR A 79 1.81 14.89 7.48
N LEU A 80 0.64 14.50 7.98
CA LEU A 80 -0.61 15.25 7.81
C LEU A 80 -0.54 16.71 8.29
N PRO A 81 0.11 17.07 9.41
CA PRO A 81 0.23 18.47 9.83
C PRO A 81 0.98 19.35 8.83
N LYS A 82 1.80 18.74 7.95
CA LYS A 82 2.60 19.45 6.95
C LYS A 82 1.81 19.72 5.67
N PHE A 83 0.59 19.17 5.53
CA PHE A 83 -0.32 19.46 4.42
C PHE A 83 -1.50 20.33 4.90
N PRO A 84 -1.34 21.66 4.99
CA PRO A 84 -2.33 22.53 5.62
C PRO A 84 -3.67 22.61 4.85
N ASN A 85 -3.71 22.28 3.55
CA ASN A 85 -4.93 22.34 2.75
C ASN A 85 -5.50 20.96 2.39
N LEU A 86 -4.89 19.87 2.87
CA LEU A 86 -5.34 18.51 2.57
C LEU A 86 -6.71 18.23 3.18
N LYS A 87 -7.69 17.96 2.31
CA LYS A 87 -9.06 17.59 2.66
C LYS A 87 -9.33 16.11 2.45
N THR A 88 -8.71 15.52 1.43
CA THR A 88 -8.92 14.12 1.07
C THR A 88 -7.61 13.34 1.07
N LEU A 89 -7.52 12.31 1.89
CA LEU A 89 -6.44 11.33 1.84
C LEU A 89 -6.98 10.00 1.29
N VAL A 90 -6.34 9.46 0.27
CA VAL A 90 -6.65 8.15 -0.30
C VAL A 90 -5.42 7.28 -0.11
N VAL A 91 -5.54 6.18 0.62
CA VAL A 91 -4.46 5.20 0.77
C VAL A 91 -4.98 3.88 0.21
N MET A 92 -4.49 3.48 -0.96
CA MET A 92 -4.92 2.28 -1.66
C MET A 92 -3.76 1.30 -1.71
N SER A 93 -4.07 0.01 -1.76
CA SER A 93 -3.13 -1.01 -2.19
C SER A 93 -3.74 -1.80 -3.34
N GLN A 94 -2.91 -2.50 -4.10
CA GLN A 94 -3.43 -3.47 -5.07
C GLN A 94 -4.37 -4.45 -4.36
N PRO A 95 -5.52 -4.81 -4.96
CA PRO A 95 -6.37 -5.84 -4.40
C PRO A 95 -5.52 -7.10 -4.19
N PRO A 96 -5.59 -7.77 -3.03
CA PRO A 96 -4.90 -9.03 -2.84
C PRO A 96 -5.23 -9.95 -4.02
N ALA A 97 -4.22 -10.57 -4.65
CA ALA A 97 -4.46 -11.58 -5.67
C ALA A 97 -5.47 -12.60 -5.12
N ALA A 98 -6.35 -13.15 -5.96
CA ALA A 98 -7.46 -14.03 -5.51
C ALA A 98 -7.01 -15.19 -4.59
N SER A 99 -5.74 -15.60 -4.67
CA SER A 99 -5.09 -16.57 -3.78
C SER A 99 -4.88 -16.13 -2.33
N ALA A 100 -4.99 -14.83 -2.02
CA ALA A 100 -4.93 -14.30 -0.66
C ALA A 100 -6.30 -14.33 0.06
N TYR A 101 -7.39 -14.59 -0.68
CA TYR A 101 -8.71 -14.91 -0.11
C TYR A 101 -8.81 -16.39 0.32
N ILE A 102 -7.76 -17.00 0.87
CA ILE A 102 -7.89 -18.32 1.50
C ILE A 102 -8.40 -18.12 2.93
N ARG A 103 -9.73 -17.96 3.05
CA ARG A 103 -10.62 -18.55 4.07
C ARG A 103 -11.91 -17.76 4.17
N ARG A 104 -12.96 -18.32 3.59
CA ARG A 104 -14.12 -18.90 4.31
C ARG A 104 -15.19 -19.21 3.28
N PHE A 105 -15.29 -20.50 2.93
CA PHE A 105 -16.48 -21.36 2.99
C PHE A 105 -16.01 -22.72 2.46
N PRO A 106 -16.19 -23.84 3.20
CA PRO A 106 -16.08 -25.15 2.57
C PRO A 106 -17.24 -25.25 1.58
N GLN A 107 -16.99 -24.87 0.34
CA GLN A 107 -17.92 -25.16 -0.74
C GLN A 107 -17.88 -26.68 -0.87
N VAL A 108 -18.91 -27.31 -0.33
CA VAL A 108 -19.20 -28.73 -0.47
C VAL A 108 -19.22 -28.99 -1.98
N GLN A 109 -18.14 -29.56 -2.51
CA GLN A 109 -18.16 -30.16 -3.83
C GLN A 109 -19.07 -31.39 -3.73
N PRO A 110 -20.09 -31.53 -4.59
CA PRO A 110 -20.72 -32.82 -4.79
C PRO A 110 -19.66 -33.80 -5.26
N ALA A 111 -19.53 -34.90 -4.53
CA ALA A 111 -18.65 -36.00 -4.86
C ALA A 111 -19.16 -36.67 -6.14
N ASP A 112 -18.45 -36.49 -7.24
CA ASP A 112 -18.44 -37.45 -8.33
C ASP A 112 -17.01 -37.94 -8.52
N ALA A 113 -16.77 -39.14 -8.03
CA ALA A 113 -15.69 -40.00 -8.46
C ALA A 113 -16.34 -41.25 -9.09
N PRO A 114 -15.64 -42.09 -9.87
CA PRO A 114 -14.27 -41.99 -10.38
C PRO A 114 -14.21 -42.26 -11.91
N LEU A 115 -13.01 -42.21 -12.51
CA LEU A 115 -12.45 -43.28 -13.38
C LEU A 115 -11.09 -42.85 -13.96
N SER A 116 -10.02 -43.44 -13.40
CA SER A 116 -8.74 -43.71 -14.08
C SER A 116 -8.91 -44.99 -14.95
N PRO A 117 -8.09 -45.30 -15.99
CA PRO A 117 -6.61 -45.33 -15.89
C PRO A 117 -5.77 -45.00 -17.16
N LEU A 118 -4.46 -44.80 -16.91
CA LEU A 118 -3.31 -44.77 -17.83
C LEU A 118 -3.24 -45.98 -18.81
N PRO A 119 -2.50 -45.85 -19.92
CA PRO A 119 -1.22 -46.59 -19.97
C PRO A 119 -0.03 -45.88 -20.66
N THR A 120 1.10 -46.02 -19.97
CA THR A 120 2.53 -46.17 -20.34
C THR A 120 2.92 -46.38 -21.81
N PHE A 121 4.02 -45.77 -22.28
CA PHE A 121 5.01 -46.42 -23.18
C PHE A 121 6.42 -45.77 -23.10
N SER A 122 7.36 -46.58 -22.58
CA SER A 122 8.79 -46.84 -22.88
C SER A 122 9.79 -45.76 -23.38
N ALA A 123 10.95 -45.70 -22.68
CA ALA A 123 12.27 -45.17 -23.10
C ALA A 123 13.00 -46.15 -24.09
N PRO A 124 14.20 -45.88 -24.71
CA PRO A 124 15.48 -45.52 -24.06
C PRO A 124 16.51 -44.61 -24.82
N THR A 125 17.43 -44.02 -24.02
CA THR A 125 18.90 -43.74 -24.15
C THR A 125 19.57 -43.27 -25.47
N ASP A 126 20.24 -42.11 -25.46
CA ASP A 126 21.72 -41.91 -25.58
C ASP A 126 22.07 -40.40 -25.63
N GLU A 127 22.77 -39.89 -24.61
CA GLU A 127 24.20 -39.51 -24.66
C GLU A 127 24.56 -38.47 -25.74
N PHE A 128 24.69 -37.20 -25.34
CA PHE A 128 25.90 -36.41 -25.60
C PHE A 128 26.03 -35.32 -24.54
N SER A 129 27.07 -35.45 -23.73
CA SER A 129 27.56 -34.41 -22.82
C SER A 129 28.25 -33.30 -23.60
N THR A 130 27.79 -32.07 -23.44
CA THR A 130 28.64 -30.88 -23.58
C THR A 130 28.55 -30.06 -22.31
N LEU A 131 29.61 -30.14 -21.53
CA LEU A 131 29.88 -29.33 -20.35
C LEU A 131 29.97 -27.84 -20.74
N SER A 132 29.23 -26.98 -20.05
CA SER A 132 29.66 -25.60 -19.82
C SER A 132 29.11 -25.05 -18.52
N PRO A 133 29.88 -24.17 -17.84
CA PRO A 133 29.90 -24.09 -16.40
C PRO A 133 28.88 -23.10 -15.86
N ARG A 134 28.36 -23.49 -14.69
CA ARG A 134 27.71 -22.65 -13.68
C ARG A 134 28.21 -21.21 -13.69
N HIS A 135 27.34 -20.28 -14.09
CA HIS A 135 27.15 -19.04 -13.35
C HIS A 135 25.65 -18.86 -13.11
N LEU A 136 25.17 -19.62 -12.11
CA LEU A 136 24.01 -19.22 -11.34
C LEU A 136 24.41 -17.96 -10.59
N SER A 137 24.15 -16.79 -11.16
CA SER A 137 23.92 -15.62 -10.33
C SER A 137 22.75 -15.98 -9.41
N PRO A 138 22.89 -15.88 -8.08
CA PRO A 138 21.71 -15.79 -7.27
C PRO A 138 21.10 -14.44 -7.63
N GLN A 139 20.12 -14.42 -8.54
CA GLN A 139 19.09 -13.40 -8.44
C GLN A 139 18.50 -13.61 -7.06
N LEU A 140 18.96 -12.77 -6.13
CA LEU A 140 18.34 -12.54 -4.84
C LEU A 140 17.01 -11.84 -5.15
N GLU A 141 16.11 -12.55 -5.83
CA GLU A 141 14.70 -12.25 -5.82
C GLU A 141 14.29 -12.54 -4.37
N TYR A 142 14.32 -11.47 -3.57
CA TYR A 142 13.86 -11.50 -2.19
C TYR A 142 12.36 -11.84 -2.27
N ASP A 143 12.06 -13.14 -2.31
CA ASP A 143 10.72 -13.71 -2.25
C ASP A 143 10.19 -13.56 -0.82
N GLU A 144 10.16 -12.31 -0.35
CA GLU A 144 9.69 -11.94 0.98
C GLU A 144 8.19 -12.15 1.09
N ALA A 145 7.48 -12.28 -0.03
CA ALA A 145 6.09 -12.74 -0.06
C ALA A 145 5.88 -14.10 0.64
N ARG A 146 6.95 -14.90 0.82
CA ARG A 146 6.91 -16.21 1.47
C ARG A 146 7.26 -16.23 2.96
N ASN A 147 7.91 -15.19 3.50
CA ASN A 147 8.42 -15.21 4.88
C ASN A 147 7.58 -14.44 5.90
N TRP A 148 6.58 -13.69 5.46
CA TRP A 148 5.61 -13.10 6.37
C TRP A 148 4.56 -14.16 6.70
N SER A 149 4.70 -14.75 7.88
CA SER A 149 3.66 -15.56 8.50
C SER A 149 2.33 -14.83 8.35
N SER A 150 1.32 -15.55 7.87
CA SER A 150 -0.04 -15.11 7.55
C SER A 150 -0.85 -14.55 8.74
N SER A 151 -0.17 -14.04 9.76
CA SER A 151 -0.70 -13.66 11.07
C SER A 151 -0.71 -12.15 11.32
N VAL A 152 0.00 -11.33 10.53
CA VAL A 152 -0.02 -9.86 10.71
C VAL A 152 -1.07 -9.24 9.78
N PRO A 153 -2.17 -8.67 10.31
CA PRO A 153 -3.20 -8.07 9.49
C PRO A 153 -2.66 -6.83 8.76
N ASP A 154 -2.91 -6.75 7.46
CA ASP A 154 -2.67 -5.54 6.67
C ASP A 154 -3.67 -4.45 7.08
N ALA A 155 -3.16 -3.34 7.60
CA ALA A 155 -3.98 -2.28 8.15
C ALA A 155 -4.86 -1.60 7.11
N LEU A 156 -4.52 -1.68 5.82
CA LEU A 156 -5.35 -1.13 4.75
C LEU A 156 -6.66 -1.90 4.56
N HIS A 157 -6.67 -3.18 4.96
CA HIS A 157 -7.81 -4.07 4.79
C HIS A 157 -8.54 -4.36 6.11
N ASP A 158 -7.97 -3.95 7.25
CA ASP A 158 -8.53 -4.16 8.58
C ASP A 158 -9.43 -2.98 9.03
N LYS A 159 -10.73 -3.12 8.74
CA LYS A 159 -11.75 -2.14 9.19
C LYS A 159 -11.75 -1.91 10.70
N ALA A 160 -11.31 -2.87 11.52
CA ALA A 160 -11.33 -2.74 12.97
C ALA A 160 -10.31 -1.71 13.46
N CYS A 161 -9.20 -1.52 12.76
CA CYS A 161 -8.18 -0.53 13.14
C CYS A 161 -8.47 0.87 12.58
N HIS A 162 -9.17 0.97 11.44
CA HIS A 162 -9.42 2.23 10.73
C HIS A 162 -9.99 3.34 11.62
N ILE A 163 -10.96 3.04 12.49
CA ILE A 163 -11.58 4.07 13.35
C ILE A 163 -10.55 4.76 14.26
N LYS A 164 -9.61 3.99 14.82
CA LYS A 164 -8.55 4.55 15.68
C LYS A 164 -7.58 5.41 14.87
N ILE A 165 -7.17 4.90 13.71
CA ILE A 165 -6.28 5.60 12.77
C ILE A 165 -6.93 6.93 12.34
N LEU A 166 -8.17 6.90 11.89
CA LEU A 166 -8.92 8.08 11.44
C LEU A 166 -9.06 9.14 12.53
N THR A 167 -9.30 8.70 13.77
CA THR A 167 -9.37 9.62 14.91
C THR A 167 -8.05 10.34 15.12
N ALA A 168 -6.94 9.61 15.12
CA ALA A 168 -5.61 10.19 15.29
C ALA A 168 -5.22 11.12 14.11
N TRP A 169 -5.58 10.75 12.89
CA TRP A 169 -5.31 11.55 11.70
C TRP A 169 -6.11 12.84 11.67
N HIS A 170 -7.38 12.80 12.06
CA HIS A 170 -8.19 14.01 12.18
C HIS A 170 -7.69 14.94 13.30
N GLN A 171 -7.17 14.38 14.41
CA GLN A 171 -6.51 15.18 15.44
C GLN A 171 -5.23 15.86 14.92
N ALA A 172 -4.44 15.15 14.12
CA ALA A 172 -3.22 15.69 13.50
C ALA A 172 -3.52 16.74 12.41
N ASN A 173 -4.62 16.57 11.67
CA ASN A 173 -5.08 17.54 10.67
C ASN A 173 -6.62 17.66 10.69
N PRO A 174 -7.17 18.64 11.43
CA PRO A 174 -8.62 18.85 11.56
C PRO A 174 -9.32 19.24 10.25
N ARG A 175 -8.58 19.60 9.21
CA ARG A 175 -9.13 19.91 7.87
C ARG A 175 -9.31 18.66 7.01
N LEU A 176 -8.81 17.51 7.46
CA LEU A 176 -9.02 16.24 6.78
C LEU A 176 -10.49 15.84 6.89
N GLU A 177 -11.22 16.01 5.79
CA GLU A 177 -12.66 15.76 5.67
C GLU A 177 -12.95 14.32 5.25
N ARG A 178 -12.09 13.71 4.43
CA ARG A 178 -12.31 12.40 3.85
C ARG A 178 -11.04 11.56 3.85
N VAL A 179 -11.20 10.30 4.22
CA VAL A 179 -10.15 9.28 4.11
C VAL A 179 -10.70 8.04 3.41
N VAL A 180 -9.96 7.51 2.44
CA VAL A 180 -10.35 6.33 1.66
C VAL A 180 -9.30 5.25 1.83
N PHE A 181 -9.74 4.05 2.18
CA PHE A 181 -8.99 2.80 2.20
C PHE A 181 -9.57 1.83 1.16
N PRO A 182 -8.87 0.74 0.77
CA PRO A 182 -9.39 -0.25 -0.17
C PRO A 182 -10.77 -0.80 0.21
N VAL A 183 -11.03 -0.95 1.50
CA VAL A 183 -12.25 -1.58 2.02
C VAL A 183 -13.35 -0.60 2.43
N GLY A 184 -13.14 0.72 2.30
CA GLY A 184 -14.14 1.72 2.65
C GLY A 184 -13.69 3.18 2.57
N ALA A 185 -14.67 4.08 2.42
CA ALA A 185 -14.49 5.52 2.50
C ALA A 185 -15.13 6.08 3.76
N TYR A 186 -14.45 7.01 4.41
CA TYR A 186 -14.82 7.59 5.69
C TYR A 186 -14.84 9.10 5.56
N THR A 187 -15.96 9.72 5.94
CA THR A 187 -16.13 11.18 5.92
C THR A 187 -16.32 11.67 7.34
N TYR A 188 -15.55 12.69 7.73
CA TYR A 188 -15.70 13.34 9.02
C TYR A 188 -16.81 14.38 8.93
N VAL A 189 -17.96 14.10 9.56
CA VAL A 189 -19.06 15.07 9.63
C VAL A 189 -18.87 15.92 10.87
N ASN A 190 -18.48 17.18 10.69
CA ASN A 190 -18.36 18.13 11.79
C ASN A 190 -19.76 18.46 12.31
N LYS A 191 -20.21 17.80 13.38
CA LYS A 191 -21.48 18.10 14.05
C LYS A 191 -21.36 19.41 14.83
N LYS A 192 -21.13 20.54 14.16
CA LYS A 192 -21.51 21.84 14.69
C LYS A 192 -23.01 21.99 14.49
N GLN A 193 -23.75 21.34 15.39
CA GLN A 193 -25.17 21.55 15.56
C GLN A 193 -25.39 23.01 15.96
N SER A 194 -26.10 23.73 15.10
CA SER A 194 -26.74 25.01 15.36
C SER A 194 -27.37 25.03 16.76
N ARG A 195 -26.70 25.65 17.73
CA ARG A 195 -27.37 26.23 18.89
C ARG A 195 -27.59 27.70 18.60
N SER A 196 -28.67 27.94 17.85
CA SER A 196 -29.35 29.22 17.78
C SER A 196 -30.72 28.97 18.39
N GLY A 197 -30.88 29.44 19.64
CA GLY A 197 -32.09 29.35 20.44
C GLY A 197 -31.87 30.17 21.70
#